data_AF-A0A953QXZ7-F1
#
_entry.id   AF-A0A953QXZ7-F1
#
_cell.length_a   1.000
_cell.length_b   1.000
_cell.length_c   1.000
_cell.angle_alpha   90.00
_cell.angle_beta   90.00
_cell.angle_gamma   90.00
#
_symmetry.space_group_name_H-M   'P 1'
#
loop_
_entity.id
_entity.type
_entity.pdbx_description
1 polymer ?
#
loop_
_entity_poly.entity_id
_entity_poly.type
_entity_poly.pdbx_seq_one_letter_code
_entity_poly.pdbx_strand_id
1 'polypeptide(L)'
;MAASAPLRLPTRFLEKVWGATDLAPWYLNQGKKIGEVWFEADVPLLVKFVFTGERLSVQVHPDDAFAAAHEKSLGKTEMWYILRADPGAQLAIGLRETIGAERLRESALSGEIERLLNWINVEAGDAFLIPAGTVHAIGAGLAICEIQQHSDVTYRLYDYGRPRELHLDKAVQVASTQANRIKSVPLPIDCPYFHTELARITSPIQYVPASDRFHILVFVAGRGSIADQPFQEGEAWLIPAGAAKFTIHPDDPAKFLRTWVPNR
;
A
#
# COMPACT_ATOMS: atom_id res chain seq x y z
N MET A 1 32.25 6.59 11.75
CA MET A 1 31.07 5.83 12.19
C MET A 1 30.97 4.59 11.33
N ALA A 2 30.73 3.41 11.90
CA ALA A 2 30.58 2.19 11.11
C ALA A 2 29.37 2.35 10.18
N ALA A 3 29.51 1.99 8.90
CA ALA A 3 28.37 1.99 7.99
C ALA A 3 27.34 0.98 8.51
N SER A 4 26.10 1.41 8.67
CA SER A 4 25.01 0.54 9.13
C SER A 4 24.67 -0.52 8.07
N ALA A 5 24.48 -1.76 8.50
CA ALA A 5 24.16 -2.88 7.62
C ALA A 5 22.67 -2.87 7.20
N PRO A 6 22.30 -3.62 6.14
CA PRO A 6 20.89 -3.93 5.83
C PRO A 6 20.17 -4.55 7.03
N LEU A 7 18.92 -4.13 7.26
CA LEU A 7 18.10 -4.58 8.38
C LEU A 7 16.82 -5.24 7.85
N ARG A 8 16.58 -6.51 8.21
CA ARG A 8 15.28 -7.15 7.95
C ARG A 8 14.23 -6.48 8.82
N LEU A 9 13.13 -6.04 8.21
CA LEU A 9 12.03 -5.41 8.94
C LEU A 9 11.17 -6.47 9.62
N PRO A 10 10.85 -6.30 10.92
CA PRO A 10 9.89 -7.18 11.59
C PRO A 10 8.49 -6.99 11.01
N THR A 11 7.72 -8.08 11.02
CA THR A 11 6.35 -8.10 10.51
C THR A 11 5.32 -8.14 11.63
N ARG A 12 4.30 -7.28 11.54
CA ARG A 12 3.14 -7.27 12.45
C ARG A 12 1.88 -7.66 11.70
N PHE A 13 1.28 -8.79 12.10
CA PHE A 13 0.03 -9.31 11.51
C PHE A 13 -1.18 -8.69 12.21
N LEU A 14 -2.12 -8.17 11.43
CA LEU A 14 -3.32 -7.52 11.94
C LEU A 14 -4.56 -8.22 11.39
N GLU A 15 -5.40 -8.69 12.33
CA GLU A 15 -6.71 -9.21 12.00
C GLU A 15 -7.64 -8.08 11.56
N LYS A 16 -8.43 -8.33 10.51
CA LYS A 16 -9.45 -7.41 10.03
C LYS A 16 -10.69 -8.20 9.69
N VAL A 17 -11.87 -7.61 9.89
CA VAL A 17 -13.16 -8.26 9.60
C VAL A 17 -13.28 -8.73 8.14
N TRP A 18 -12.61 -8.01 7.23
CA TRP A 18 -12.53 -8.28 5.80
C TRP A 18 -11.31 -9.09 5.36
N GLY A 19 -10.43 -9.46 6.32
CA GLY A 19 -9.16 -10.12 6.03
C GLY A 19 -9.33 -11.50 5.39
N ALA A 20 -8.30 -11.94 4.69
CA ALA A 20 -8.24 -13.28 4.10
C ALA A 20 -7.65 -14.30 5.11
N THR A 21 -7.98 -15.58 4.91
CA THR A 21 -7.32 -16.69 5.59
C THR A 21 -6.19 -17.28 4.73
N ASP A 22 -6.30 -17.18 3.40
CA ASP A 22 -5.25 -17.58 2.47
C ASP A 22 -4.30 -16.41 2.16
N LEU A 23 -3.08 -16.52 2.68
CA LEU A 23 -1.98 -15.56 2.54
C LEU A 23 -0.85 -16.07 1.65
N ALA A 24 -1.06 -17.21 0.98
CA ALA A 24 -0.05 -17.84 0.15
C ALA A 24 0.27 -16.98 -1.11
N PRO A 25 1.52 -17.04 -1.60
CA PRO A 25 2.64 -17.87 -1.12
C PRO A 25 3.45 -17.24 0.03
N TRP A 26 3.19 -15.98 0.39
CA TRP A 26 4.05 -15.19 1.29
C TRP A 26 4.03 -15.66 2.74
N TYR A 27 2.87 -16.08 3.23
CA TYR A 27 2.72 -16.52 4.62
C TYR A 27 1.88 -17.78 4.71
N LEU A 28 2.22 -18.60 5.70
CA LEU A 28 1.37 -19.74 6.08
C LEU A 28 0.03 -19.22 6.61
N ASN A 29 -1.04 -19.97 6.33
CA ASN A 29 -2.37 -19.70 6.86
C ASN A 29 -2.33 -19.72 8.40
N GLN A 30 -2.77 -18.62 9.01
CA GLN A 30 -2.74 -18.41 10.46
C GLN A 30 -4.04 -18.88 11.16
N GLY A 31 -4.99 -19.46 10.42
CA GLY A 31 -6.33 -19.82 10.92
C GLY A 31 -7.21 -18.63 11.27
N LYS A 32 -6.80 -17.41 10.88
CA LYS A 32 -7.40 -16.12 11.24
C LYS A 32 -7.60 -15.27 9.99
N LYS A 33 -8.53 -14.32 10.05
CA LYS A 33 -8.73 -13.32 8.99
C LYS A 33 -7.68 -12.22 9.09
N ILE A 34 -6.52 -12.44 8.50
CA ILE A 34 -5.47 -11.42 8.43
C ILE A 34 -5.81 -10.45 7.30
N GLY A 35 -5.95 -9.17 7.64
CA GLY A 35 -6.18 -8.13 6.63
C GLY A 35 -4.92 -7.40 6.24
N GLU A 36 -3.99 -7.22 7.17
CA GLU A 36 -2.77 -6.43 6.94
C GLU A 36 -1.56 -7.11 7.59
N VAL A 37 -0.41 -7.02 6.93
CA VAL A 37 0.90 -7.37 7.48
C VAL A 37 1.82 -6.17 7.31
N TRP A 38 2.14 -5.50 8.41
CA TRP A 38 2.96 -4.29 8.40
C TRP A 38 4.43 -4.65 8.51
N PHE A 39 5.27 -3.97 7.73
CA PHE A 39 6.73 -4.01 7.90
C PHE A 39 7.15 -2.82 8.75
N GLU A 40 7.54 -3.08 10.00
CA GLU A 40 7.78 -2.00 10.96
C GLU A 40 9.16 -1.36 10.74
N ALA A 41 9.17 -0.06 10.49
CA ALA A 41 10.38 0.72 10.31
C ALA A 41 10.19 2.14 10.85
N ASP A 42 11.24 2.70 11.45
CA ASP A 42 11.25 4.09 11.93
C ASP A 42 11.67 5.03 10.79
N VAL A 43 10.81 5.14 9.79
CA VAL A 43 10.99 5.96 8.58
C VAL A 43 9.67 6.63 8.20
N PRO A 44 9.68 7.71 7.39
CA PRO A 44 8.46 8.43 6.99
C PRO A 44 7.53 7.66 6.01
N LEU A 45 7.74 6.36 5.82
CA LEU A 45 6.90 5.50 4.99
C LEU A 45 6.34 4.34 5.81
N LEU A 46 5.07 3.99 5.57
CA LEU A 46 4.50 2.73 6.02
C LEU A 46 4.38 1.79 4.80
N VAL A 47 4.89 0.57 4.95
CA VAL A 47 4.79 -0.48 3.95
C VAL A 47 4.02 -1.64 4.56
N LYS A 48 3.05 -2.17 3.83
CA LYS A 48 2.28 -3.33 4.28
C LYS A 48 1.80 -4.18 3.12
N PHE A 49 1.58 -5.46 3.42
CA PHE A 49 0.76 -6.30 2.57
C PHE A 49 -0.68 -6.25 3.05
N VAL A 50 -1.62 -6.15 2.11
CA VAL A 50 -3.07 -6.15 2.36
C VAL A 50 -3.66 -7.40 1.73
N PHE A 51 -4.41 -8.17 2.49
CA PHE A 51 -5.05 -9.42 2.06
C PHE A 51 -6.56 -9.35 2.26
N THR A 52 -7.33 -9.47 1.18
CA THR A 52 -8.78 -9.23 1.23
C THR A 52 -9.57 -10.50 0.94
N GLY A 53 -10.30 -10.99 1.95
CA GLY A 53 -11.31 -12.03 1.79
C GLY A 53 -12.69 -11.44 1.47
N GLU A 54 -12.92 -10.20 1.89
CA GLU A 54 -14.11 -9.41 1.61
C GLU A 54 -13.70 -7.99 1.20
N ARG A 55 -14.66 -7.20 0.71
CA ARG A 55 -14.42 -5.80 0.36
C ARG A 55 -14.05 -4.99 1.60
N LEU A 56 -13.07 -4.10 1.46
CA LEU A 56 -12.79 -3.04 2.43
C LEU A 56 -13.87 -1.97 2.33
N SER A 57 -14.01 -1.17 3.40
CA SER A 57 -14.88 -0.01 3.37
C SER A 57 -14.53 0.95 2.23
N VAL A 58 -15.53 1.66 1.73
CA VAL A 58 -15.31 2.87 0.93
C VAL A 58 -14.76 3.95 1.84
N GLN A 59 -13.61 4.50 1.47
CA GLN A 59 -12.84 5.37 2.32
C GLN A 59 -12.14 6.48 1.54
N VAL A 60 -11.63 7.46 2.28
CA VAL A 60 -10.82 8.55 1.78
C VAL A 60 -9.79 8.95 2.83
N HIS A 61 -8.66 9.45 2.36
CA HIS A 61 -7.52 9.84 3.18
C HIS A 61 -7.29 11.36 3.10
N PRO A 62 -6.96 12.04 4.22
CA PRO A 62 -6.61 13.45 4.20
C PRO A 62 -5.23 13.71 3.60
N ASP A 63 -5.00 14.94 3.17
CA ASP A 63 -3.67 15.47 2.89
C ASP A 63 -2.94 15.87 4.20
N ASP A 64 -1.69 16.32 4.06
CA ASP A 64 -0.86 16.70 5.21
C ASP A 64 -1.46 17.86 6.02
N ALA A 65 -2.02 18.87 5.35
CA ALA A 65 -2.56 20.04 6.01
C ALA A 65 -3.78 19.67 6.88
N PHE A 66 -4.71 18.89 6.33
CA PHE A 66 -5.89 18.46 7.06
C PHE A 66 -5.53 17.47 8.18
N ALA A 67 -4.64 16.51 7.92
CA ALA A 67 -4.21 15.53 8.92
C ALA A 67 -3.45 16.17 10.09
N ALA A 68 -2.59 17.16 9.82
CA ALA A 68 -1.89 17.89 10.87
C ALA A 68 -2.86 18.67 11.77
N ALA A 69 -3.86 19.32 11.17
CA ALA A 69 -4.85 20.13 11.89
C ALA A 69 -5.83 19.28 12.73
N HIS A 70 -6.21 18.08 12.27
CA HIS A 70 -7.30 17.31 12.86
C HIS A 70 -6.87 16.02 13.58
N GLU A 71 -5.73 15.44 13.19
CA GLU A 71 -5.29 14.11 13.66
C GLU A 71 -3.89 14.12 14.28
N LYS A 72 -3.17 15.25 14.20
CA LYS A 72 -1.74 15.34 14.57
C LYS A 72 -0.90 14.27 13.87
N SER A 73 -1.24 13.99 12.61
CA SER A 73 -0.62 12.95 11.78
C SER A 73 -0.20 13.53 10.43
N LEU A 74 0.62 12.78 9.70
CA LEU A 74 0.82 13.00 8.27
C LEU A 74 -0.48 12.71 7.50
N GLY A 75 -0.60 13.30 6.32
CA GLY A 75 -1.56 12.89 5.31
C GLY A 75 -1.29 11.47 4.83
N LYS A 76 -2.14 10.97 3.96
CA LYS A 76 -2.03 9.61 3.44
C LYS A 76 -2.31 9.55 1.94
N THR A 77 -1.28 9.87 1.17
CA THR A 77 -1.10 9.38 -0.20
C THR A 77 -0.48 7.99 -0.16
N GLU A 78 -0.96 7.11 -1.02
CA GLU A 78 -0.53 5.71 -1.08
C GLU A 78 -0.36 5.24 -2.52
N MET A 79 0.32 4.12 -2.70
CA MET A 79 0.35 3.34 -3.93
C MET A 79 0.05 1.89 -3.64
N TRP A 80 -0.52 1.21 -4.63
CA TRP A 80 -0.83 -0.21 -4.58
C TRP A 80 -0.13 -0.94 -5.71
N TYR A 81 0.58 -2.01 -5.38
CA TYR A 81 1.11 -2.98 -6.35
C TYR A 81 0.39 -4.30 -6.15
N ILE A 82 -0.31 -4.77 -7.17
CA ILE A 82 -1.13 -5.99 -7.08
C ILE A 82 -0.21 -7.20 -7.10
N LEU A 83 -0.16 -7.93 -5.98
CA LEU A 83 0.63 -9.14 -5.84
C LEU A 83 -0.14 -10.36 -6.39
N ARG A 84 -1.43 -10.44 -6.07
CA ARG A 84 -2.37 -11.48 -6.52
C ARG A 84 -3.76 -10.87 -6.69
N ALA A 85 -4.46 -11.31 -7.74
CA ALA A 85 -5.86 -11.00 -7.99
C ALA A 85 -6.61 -12.28 -8.38
N ASP A 86 -7.64 -12.63 -7.61
CA ASP A 86 -8.53 -13.72 -7.93
C ASP A 86 -9.45 -13.34 -9.12
N PRO A 87 -10.05 -14.32 -9.83
CA PRO A 87 -10.96 -14.03 -10.94
C PRO A 87 -12.09 -13.07 -10.52
N GLY A 88 -12.17 -11.92 -11.21
CA GLY A 88 -13.17 -10.89 -10.93
C GLY A 88 -12.84 -9.97 -9.75
N ALA A 89 -11.63 -10.04 -9.20
CA ALA A 89 -11.16 -9.08 -8.21
C ALA A 89 -11.03 -7.67 -8.81
N GLN A 90 -11.42 -6.67 -8.02
CA GLN A 90 -11.53 -5.29 -8.48
C GLN A 90 -11.03 -4.29 -7.44
N LEU A 91 -10.56 -3.15 -7.93
CA LEU A 91 -10.35 -1.94 -7.13
C LEU A 91 -11.40 -0.90 -7.50
N ALA A 92 -11.90 -0.18 -6.50
CA ALA A 92 -12.67 1.04 -6.71
C ALA A 92 -11.76 2.24 -6.49
N ILE A 93 -11.51 3.04 -7.52
CA ILE A 93 -10.64 4.23 -7.40
C ILE A 93 -11.27 5.41 -8.13
N GLY A 94 -11.65 6.41 -7.33
CA GLY A 94 -12.26 7.65 -7.80
C GLY A 94 -13.75 7.51 -8.12
N LEU A 95 -14.40 8.66 -8.29
CA LEU A 95 -15.81 8.75 -8.65
C LEU A 95 -15.97 8.70 -10.18
N ARG A 96 -17.05 8.07 -10.64
CA ARG A 96 -17.39 7.95 -12.06
C ARG A 96 -17.86 9.27 -12.68
N GLU A 97 -18.43 10.14 -11.85
CA GLU A 97 -19.00 11.43 -12.22
C GLU A 97 -18.72 12.46 -11.12
N THR A 98 -18.75 13.74 -11.47
CA THR A 98 -18.61 14.82 -10.51
C THR A 98 -19.92 14.96 -9.73
N ILE A 99 -19.83 14.93 -8.40
CA ILE A 99 -20.99 15.07 -7.50
C ILE A 99 -20.75 16.20 -6.49
N GLY A 100 -21.81 16.65 -5.83
CA GLY A 100 -21.71 17.56 -4.69
C GLY A 100 -21.42 16.82 -3.38
N ALA A 101 -20.92 17.56 -2.38
CA ALA A 101 -20.67 17.06 -1.02
C ALA A 101 -21.91 16.41 -0.38
N GLU A 102 -23.08 17.03 -0.52
CA GLU A 102 -24.35 16.47 -0.01
C GLU A 102 -24.69 15.13 -0.67
N ARG A 103 -24.53 15.03 -2.00
CA ARG A 103 -24.77 13.77 -2.72
C ARG A 103 -23.78 12.68 -2.29
N LEU A 104 -22.51 13.02 -2.05
CA LEU A 104 -21.52 12.08 -1.52
C LEU A 104 -21.97 11.56 -0.15
N ARG A 105 -22.43 12.44 0.74
CA ARG A 105 -22.91 12.08 2.08
C ARG A 105 -24.15 11.18 2.05
N GLU A 106 -25.17 11.56 1.28
CA GLU A 106 -26.41 10.80 1.15
C GLU A 106 -26.19 9.42 0.52
N SER A 107 -25.34 9.36 -0.51
CA SER A 107 -24.99 8.09 -1.15
C SER A 107 -24.19 7.17 -0.22
N ALA A 108 -23.36 7.74 0.65
CA ALA A 108 -22.62 6.98 1.67
C ALA A 108 -23.58 6.36 2.72
N LEU A 109 -24.57 7.13 3.18
CA LEU A 109 -25.58 6.68 4.14
C LEU A 109 -26.52 5.62 3.57
N SER A 110 -26.91 5.77 2.30
CA SER A 110 -27.81 4.84 1.61
C SER A 110 -27.11 3.61 1.01
N GLY A 111 -25.77 3.63 0.92
CA GLY A 111 -24.97 2.60 0.25
C GLY A 111 -24.86 2.76 -1.26
N GLU A 112 -25.61 3.69 -1.87
CA GLU A 112 -25.56 3.98 -3.30
C GLU A 112 -24.18 4.50 -3.77
N ILE A 113 -23.33 4.94 -2.85
CA ILE A 113 -21.95 5.37 -3.15
C ILE A 113 -21.17 4.30 -3.91
N GLU A 114 -21.44 3.01 -3.67
CA GLU A 114 -20.78 1.91 -4.36
C GLU A 114 -20.94 1.99 -5.90
N ARG A 115 -22.12 2.44 -6.36
CA ARG A 115 -22.44 2.58 -7.79
C ARG A 115 -21.77 3.81 -8.42
N LEU A 116 -21.40 4.78 -7.58
CA LEU A 116 -20.74 6.01 -7.99
C LEU A 116 -19.22 5.83 -8.14
N LEU A 117 -18.65 4.74 -7.60
CA LEU A 117 -17.22 4.44 -7.70
C LEU A 117 -16.85 3.83 -9.05
N ASN A 118 -15.66 4.18 -9.52
CA ASN A 118 -15.07 3.58 -10.70
C ASN A 118 -14.39 2.25 -10.33
N TRP A 119 -15.09 1.14 -10.57
CA TRP A 119 -14.59 -0.22 -10.37
C TRP A 119 -13.75 -0.69 -11.56
N ILE A 120 -12.56 -1.20 -11.28
CA ILE A 120 -11.53 -1.57 -12.24
C ILE A 120 -11.15 -3.02 -11.97
N ASN A 121 -11.21 -3.88 -12.99
CA ASN A 121 -10.62 -5.22 -12.92
C ASN A 121 -9.11 -5.09 -12.91
N VAL A 122 -8.44 -5.85 -12.06
CA VAL A 122 -6.98 -5.77 -11.89
C VAL A 122 -6.35 -7.15 -12.03
N GLU A 123 -5.06 -7.15 -12.38
CA GLU A 123 -4.24 -8.36 -12.45
C GLU A 123 -2.92 -8.18 -11.70
N ALA A 124 -2.27 -9.31 -11.38
CA ALA A 124 -0.97 -9.28 -10.71
C ALA A 124 0.06 -8.51 -11.55
N GLY A 125 0.75 -7.57 -10.91
CA GLY A 125 1.71 -6.67 -11.57
C GLY A 125 1.17 -5.27 -11.88
N ASP A 126 -0.14 -5.04 -11.81
CA ASP A 126 -0.71 -3.70 -11.89
C ASP A 126 -0.20 -2.81 -10.75
N ALA A 127 -0.05 -1.51 -11.02
CA ALA A 127 0.34 -0.52 -10.02
C ALA A 127 -0.53 0.74 -10.11
N PHE A 128 -0.92 1.30 -8.95
CA PHE A 128 -1.77 2.48 -8.87
C PHE A 128 -1.20 3.48 -7.87
N LEU A 129 -1.25 4.77 -8.21
CA LEU A 129 -1.06 5.86 -7.26
C LEU A 129 -2.44 6.35 -6.80
N ILE A 130 -2.62 6.47 -5.50
CA ILE A 130 -3.86 6.94 -4.86
C ILE A 130 -3.53 8.23 -4.09
N PRO A 131 -3.68 9.40 -4.72
CA PRO A 131 -3.52 10.68 -4.03
C PRO A 131 -4.51 10.83 -2.87
N ALA A 132 -4.08 11.50 -1.81
CA ALA A 132 -4.98 11.97 -0.75
C ALA A 132 -6.21 12.68 -1.33
N GLY A 133 -7.37 12.49 -0.70
CA GLY A 133 -8.67 12.96 -1.15
C GLY A 133 -9.36 12.06 -2.18
N THR A 134 -8.68 11.06 -2.73
CA THR A 134 -9.33 10.11 -3.65
C THR A 134 -10.27 9.18 -2.87
N VAL A 135 -11.55 9.14 -3.23
CA VAL A 135 -12.49 8.13 -2.70
C VAL A 135 -12.15 6.78 -3.34
N HIS A 136 -11.91 5.75 -2.52
CA HIS A 136 -11.49 4.44 -3.02
C HIS A 136 -11.95 3.30 -2.10
N ALA A 137 -11.88 2.07 -2.61
CA ALA A 137 -12.04 0.84 -1.85
C ALA A 137 -11.26 -0.32 -2.51
N ILE A 138 -10.78 -1.25 -1.69
CA ILE A 138 -10.16 -2.49 -2.17
C ILE A 138 -11.23 -3.59 -2.16
N GLY A 139 -11.42 -4.25 -3.30
CA GLY A 139 -12.35 -5.38 -3.42
C GLY A 139 -11.87 -6.64 -2.69
N ALA A 140 -12.68 -7.70 -2.75
CA ALA A 140 -12.30 -9.01 -2.24
C ALA A 140 -11.36 -9.74 -3.22
N GLY A 141 -10.62 -10.73 -2.74
CA GLY A 141 -9.78 -11.60 -3.56
C GLY A 141 -8.46 -10.96 -4.00
N LEU A 142 -7.90 -10.04 -3.21
CA LEU A 142 -6.66 -9.34 -3.54
C LEU A 142 -5.58 -9.58 -2.49
N ALA A 143 -4.34 -9.70 -2.97
CA ALA A 143 -3.14 -9.45 -2.18
C ALA A 143 -2.41 -8.24 -2.79
N ILE A 144 -2.09 -7.24 -1.98
CA ILE A 144 -1.54 -5.96 -2.45
C ILE A 144 -0.34 -5.58 -1.59
N CYS A 145 0.74 -5.08 -2.20
CA CYS A 145 1.75 -4.31 -1.50
C CYS A 145 1.34 -2.84 -1.52
N GLU A 146 0.99 -2.30 -0.34
CA GLU A 146 0.67 -0.88 -0.15
C GLU A 146 1.91 -0.16 0.42
N ILE A 147 2.33 0.91 -0.28
CA ILE A 147 3.38 1.82 0.17
C ILE A 147 2.74 3.20 0.30
N GLN A 148 2.90 3.83 1.46
CA GLN A 148 2.18 5.05 1.81
C GLN A 148 3.03 5.96 2.69
N GLN A 149 2.61 7.21 2.81
CA GLN A 149 3.05 8.06 3.92
C GLN A 149 2.81 7.33 5.25
N HIS A 150 3.67 7.55 6.26
CA HIS A 150 3.53 6.91 7.57
C HIS A 150 2.34 7.50 8.37
N SER A 151 1.13 7.08 8.01
CA SER A 151 -0.15 7.55 8.56
C SER A 151 -1.19 6.42 8.53
N ASP A 152 -1.91 6.20 9.62
CA ASP A 152 -3.03 5.23 9.67
C ASP A 152 -4.40 5.92 9.59
N VAL A 153 -4.41 7.21 9.21
CA VAL A 153 -5.65 8.00 9.17
C VAL A 153 -6.54 7.56 8.01
N THR A 154 -7.75 7.11 8.35
CA THR A 154 -8.75 6.64 7.38
C THR A 154 -10.12 7.20 7.72
N TYR A 155 -10.72 7.96 6.81
CA TYR A 155 -12.11 8.37 6.94
C TYR A 155 -13.01 7.47 6.13
N ARG A 156 -13.87 6.75 6.85
CA ARG A 156 -14.78 5.77 6.29
C ARG A 156 -16.08 6.43 5.84
N LEU A 157 -16.44 6.23 4.57
CA LEU A 157 -17.72 6.68 3.99
C LEU A 157 -18.79 5.60 4.11
N TYR A 158 -18.46 4.36 3.75
CA TYR A 158 -19.44 3.27 3.72
C TYR A 158 -18.79 1.91 4.03
N ASP A 159 -19.51 1.02 4.71
CA ASP A 159 -18.97 -0.25 5.19
C ASP A 159 -19.89 -1.47 5.10
N TYR A 160 -20.83 -1.45 4.15
CA TYR A 160 -21.70 -2.61 3.89
C TYR A 160 -22.50 -3.06 5.12
N GLY A 161 -22.90 -2.12 5.98
CA GLY A 161 -23.67 -2.40 7.21
C GLY A 161 -22.87 -2.99 8.37
N ARG A 162 -21.54 -3.13 8.25
CA ARG A 162 -20.69 -3.56 9.37
C ARG A 162 -20.68 -2.49 10.48
N PRO A 163 -20.66 -2.88 11.78
CA PRO A 163 -20.77 -1.95 12.90
C PRO A 163 -19.43 -1.25 13.20
N ARG A 164 -18.83 -0.61 12.19
CA ARG A 164 -17.63 0.22 12.33
C ARG A 164 -18.00 1.68 12.06
N GLU A 165 -17.30 2.57 12.75
CA GLU A 165 -17.53 4.00 12.65
C GLU A 165 -17.38 4.51 11.20
N LEU A 166 -18.35 5.32 10.80
CA LEU A 166 -18.28 6.17 9.60
C LEU A 166 -17.85 7.57 10.01
N HIS A 167 -17.00 8.19 9.22
CA HIS A 167 -16.38 9.48 9.53
C HIS A 167 -16.87 10.55 8.55
N LEU A 168 -18.18 10.60 8.28
CA LEU A 168 -18.75 11.34 7.16
C LEU A 168 -18.38 12.83 7.15
N ASP A 169 -18.37 13.48 8.30
CA ASP A 169 -18.08 14.92 8.40
C ASP A 169 -16.65 15.24 7.94
N LYS A 170 -15.67 14.42 8.33
CA LYS A 170 -14.27 14.58 7.91
C LYS A 170 -14.07 14.05 6.48
N ALA A 171 -14.70 12.92 6.15
CA ALA A 171 -14.57 12.29 4.84
C ALA A 171 -15.03 13.22 3.71
N VAL A 172 -16.19 13.86 3.87
CA VAL A 172 -16.75 14.76 2.85
C VAL A 172 -15.90 16.02 2.67
N GLN A 173 -15.23 16.51 3.73
CA GLN A 173 -14.36 17.68 3.64
C GLN A 173 -13.09 17.43 2.83
N VAL A 174 -12.53 16.21 2.91
CA VAL A 174 -11.28 15.88 2.22
C VAL A 174 -11.48 15.18 0.88
N ALA A 175 -12.68 14.65 0.63
CA ALA A 175 -12.96 13.93 -0.60
C ALA A 175 -12.96 14.86 -1.82
N SER A 176 -12.16 14.49 -2.82
CA SER A 176 -12.33 15.01 -4.16
C SER A 176 -13.67 14.52 -4.72
N THR A 177 -14.56 15.46 -4.97
CA THR A 177 -15.90 15.16 -5.52
C THR A 177 -15.94 15.19 -7.05
N GLN A 178 -14.78 15.33 -7.70
CA GLN A 178 -14.66 15.34 -9.14
C GLN A 178 -14.64 13.92 -9.71
N ALA A 179 -15.16 13.75 -10.93
CA ALA A 179 -14.95 12.54 -11.69
C ALA A 179 -13.45 12.29 -11.86
N ASN A 180 -12.97 11.13 -11.43
CA ASN A 180 -11.57 10.77 -11.55
C ASN A 180 -11.45 9.29 -11.90
N ARG A 181 -10.86 9.01 -13.06
CA ARG A 181 -10.61 7.65 -13.54
C ARG A 181 -9.11 7.38 -13.46
N ILE A 182 -8.66 7.07 -12.25
CA ILE A 182 -7.29 6.58 -12.04
C ILE A 182 -7.16 5.22 -12.72
N LYS A 183 -6.03 5.02 -13.42
CA LYS A 183 -5.72 3.80 -14.15
C LYS A 183 -4.43 3.19 -13.58
N SER A 184 -4.21 1.92 -13.91
CA SER A 184 -2.92 1.28 -13.70
C SER A 184 -1.84 2.07 -14.45
N VAL A 185 -0.69 2.25 -13.80
CA VAL A 185 0.48 2.95 -14.34
C VAL A 185 1.69 2.02 -14.29
N PRO A 186 2.64 2.13 -15.23
CA PRO A 186 3.89 1.39 -15.12
C PRO A 186 4.71 1.93 -13.93
N LEU A 187 5.54 1.06 -13.34
CA LEU A 187 6.59 1.48 -12.42
C LEU A 187 7.76 2.11 -13.23
N PRO A 188 8.43 3.16 -12.71
CA PRO A 188 8.30 3.67 -11.35
C PRO A 188 7.08 4.58 -11.13
N ILE A 189 6.55 4.55 -9.90
CA ILE A 189 5.65 5.58 -9.40
C ILE A 189 6.51 6.61 -8.66
N ASP A 190 6.42 7.87 -9.09
CA ASP A 190 7.17 8.98 -8.52
C ASP A 190 6.20 10.08 -8.07
N CYS A 191 6.19 10.38 -6.78
CA CYS A 191 5.36 11.43 -6.19
C CYS A 191 6.14 12.18 -5.09
N PRO A 192 5.62 13.32 -4.57
CA PRO A 192 6.33 14.08 -3.54
C PRO A 192 6.73 13.27 -2.29
N TYR A 193 5.99 12.20 -1.98
CA TYR A 193 6.14 11.46 -0.73
C TYR A 193 7.01 10.21 -0.86
N PHE A 194 6.98 9.55 -2.02
CA PHE A 194 7.76 8.34 -2.28
C PHE A 194 8.06 8.19 -3.77
N HIS A 195 9.17 7.54 -4.06
CA HIS A 195 9.49 6.94 -5.34
C HIS A 195 9.55 5.43 -5.16
N THR A 196 8.88 4.67 -6.04
CA THR A 196 8.88 3.21 -5.99
C THR A 196 9.14 2.65 -7.38
N GLU A 197 10.07 1.72 -7.49
CA GLU A 197 10.37 0.99 -8.72
C GLU A 197 10.39 -0.53 -8.48
N LEU A 198 10.26 -1.32 -9.56
CA LEU A 198 10.37 -2.77 -9.51
C LEU A 198 11.71 -3.22 -10.10
N ALA A 199 12.49 -3.95 -9.30
CA ALA A 199 13.69 -4.62 -9.75
C ALA A 199 13.43 -6.12 -9.96
N ARG A 200 14.07 -6.69 -10.99
CA ARG A 200 14.14 -8.14 -11.23
C ARG A 200 15.60 -8.55 -11.27
N ILE A 201 15.96 -9.58 -10.52
CA ILE A 201 17.32 -10.12 -10.47
C ILE A 201 17.29 -11.62 -10.82
N THR A 202 18.20 -12.04 -11.69
CA THR A 202 18.36 -13.45 -12.10
C THR A 202 19.79 -13.95 -11.88
N SER A 203 20.68 -13.07 -11.44
CA SER A 203 22.06 -13.34 -11.09
C SER A 203 22.47 -12.41 -9.95
N PRO A 204 23.56 -12.71 -9.23
CA PRO A 204 24.05 -11.84 -8.17
C PRO A 204 24.28 -10.40 -8.65
N ILE A 205 23.87 -9.42 -7.83
CA ILE A 205 24.11 -8.00 -8.09
C ILE A 205 24.87 -7.36 -6.94
N GLN A 206 25.79 -6.46 -7.26
CA GLN A 206 26.38 -5.58 -6.27
C GLN A 206 25.45 -4.40 -6.03
N TYR A 207 24.87 -4.33 -4.85
CA TYR A 207 24.00 -3.23 -4.45
C TYR A 207 24.83 -2.09 -3.88
N VAL A 208 24.59 -0.88 -4.39
CA VAL A 208 25.23 0.35 -3.91
C VAL A 208 24.17 1.21 -3.23
N PRO A 209 24.13 1.23 -1.89
CA PRO A 209 23.23 2.12 -1.15
C PRO A 209 23.48 3.59 -1.48
N ALA A 210 22.43 4.39 -1.43
CA ALA A 210 22.56 5.83 -1.54
C ALA A 210 23.20 6.42 -0.28
N SER A 211 23.98 7.47 -0.43
CA SER A 211 24.67 8.13 0.69
C SER A 211 23.75 8.99 1.55
N ASP A 212 22.63 9.44 0.98
CA ASP A 212 21.79 10.53 1.49
C ASP A 212 20.33 10.13 1.74
N ARG A 213 19.93 8.90 1.40
CA ARG A 213 18.56 8.39 1.59
C ARG A 213 18.58 6.91 1.97
N PHE A 214 17.57 6.48 2.69
CA PHE A 214 17.30 5.06 2.91
C PHE A 214 16.61 4.45 1.67
N HIS A 215 16.65 3.13 1.56
CA HIS A 215 15.75 2.39 0.67
C HIS A 215 15.04 1.30 1.47
N ILE A 216 13.77 1.03 1.18
CA ILE A 216 13.09 -0.21 1.59
C ILE A 216 13.03 -1.13 0.38
N LEU A 217 13.53 -2.36 0.52
CA LEU A 217 13.43 -3.41 -0.47
C LEU A 217 12.35 -4.40 -0.03
N VAL A 218 11.24 -4.48 -0.76
CA VAL A 218 10.13 -5.39 -0.46
C VAL A 218 10.17 -6.54 -1.46
N PHE A 219 10.57 -7.72 -1.03
CA PHE A 219 10.66 -8.89 -1.90
C PHE A 219 9.25 -9.42 -2.16
N VAL A 220 8.80 -9.32 -3.41
CA VAL A 220 7.45 -9.72 -3.84
C VAL A 220 7.44 -11.06 -4.54
N ALA A 221 8.61 -11.54 -5.01
CA ALA A 221 8.79 -12.87 -5.56
C ALA A 221 10.22 -13.40 -5.34
N GLY A 222 10.35 -14.71 -5.13
CA GLY A 222 11.63 -15.42 -5.09
C GLY A 222 12.33 -15.37 -3.73
N ARG A 223 13.55 -15.92 -3.67
CA ARG A 223 14.36 -16.06 -2.46
C ARG A 223 15.84 -15.95 -2.78
N GLY A 224 16.66 -15.79 -1.74
CA GLY A 224 18.09 -15.69 -1.89
C GLY A 224 18.75 -15.15 -0.63
N SER A 225 19.77 -14.30 -0.80
CA SER A 225 20.44 -13.62 0.31
C SER A 225 20.77 -12.15 0.02
N ILE A 226 20.78 -11.35 1.09
CA ILE A 226 21.19 -9.95 1.13
C ILE A 226 22.25 -9.81 2.22
N ALA A 227 23.47 -9.37 1.85
CA ALA A 227 24.60 -9.30 2.77
C ALA A 227 24.77 -10.60 3.60
N ASP A 228 24.74 -11.74 2.90
CA ASP A 228 24.83 -13.11 3.45
C ASP A 228 23.71 -13.53 4.41
N GLN A 229 22.66 -12.72 4.57
CA GLN A 229 21.45 -13.10 5.31
C GLN A 229 20.36 -13.54 4.34
N PRO A 230 19.63 -14.64 4.61
CA PRO A 230 18.61 -15.12 3.69
C PRO A 230 17.48 -14.09 3.53
N PHE A 231 16.85 -14.03 2.37
CA PHE A 231 15.57 -13.37 2.16
C PHE A 231 14.60 -14.31 1.44
N GLN A 232 13.32 -14.08 1.62
CA GLN A 232 12.24 -14.67 0.81
C GLN A 232 11.17 -13.65 0.44
N GLU A 233 10.31 -13.99 -0.51
CA GLU A 233 9.11 -13.21 -0.81
C GLU A 233 8.23 -13.05 0.42
N GLY A 234 7.64 -11.86 0.57
CA GLY A 234 6.91 -11.49 1.78
C GLY A 234 7.79 -10.89 2.86
N GLU A 235 9.07 -10.64 2.59
CA GLU A 235 9.94 -9.92 3.52
C GLU A 235 10.32 -8.54 2.97
N ALA A 236 10.57 -7.60 3.90
CA ALA A 236 11.08 -6.28 3.58
C ALA A 236 12.39 -6.00 4.32
N TRP A 237 13.25 -5.22 3.70
CA TRP A 237 14.57 -4.85 4.22
C TRP A 237 14.77 -3.34 4.14
N LEU A 238 15.16 -2.74 5.25
CA LEU A 238 15.61 -1.35 5.29
C LEU A 238 17.12 -1.29 5.02
N ILE A 239 17.49 -0.51 4.01
CA ILE A 239 18.87 -0.19 3.66
C ILE A 239 19.12 1.24 4.12
N PRO A 240 19.89 1.45 5.19
CA PRO A 240 20.19 2.79 5.68
C PRO A 240 21.00 3.62 4.68
N ALA A 241 20.87 4.94 4.76
CA ALA A 241 21.73 5.87 4.03
C ALA A 241 23.20 5.67 4.41
N GLY A 242 24.09 5.64 3.43
CA GLY A 242 25.53 5.46 3.65
C GLY A 242 25.95 4.05 4.09
N ALA A 243 25.06 3.06 4.02
CA ALA A 243 25.40 1.66 4.22
C ALA A 243 26.52 1.21 3.26
N ALA A 244 27.34 0.25 3.71
CA ALA A 244 28.38 -0.33 2.86
C ALA A 244 27.76 -1.06 1.65
N LYS A 245 28.50 -1.15 0.55
CA LYS A 245 28.09 -1.97 -0.60
C LYS A 245 27.99 -3.43 -0.15
N PHE A 246 26.97 -4.13 -0.63
CA PHE A 246 26.75 -5.55 -0.36
C PHE A 246 26.25 -6.25 -1.62
N THR A 247 26.24 -7.59 -1.60
CA THR A 247 25.70 -8.38 -2.70
C THR A 247 24.29 -8.85 -2.37
N ILE A 248 23.41 -8.85 -3.38
CA ILE A 248 22.14 -9.57 -3.34
C ILE A 248 22.28 -10.77 -4.27
N HIS A 249 22.17 -11.97 -3.72
CA HIS A 249 22.27 -13.23 -4.46
C HIS A 249 20.88 -13.85 -4.57
N PRO A 250 20.27 -13.93 -5.76
CA PRO A 250 19.05 -14.71 -5.95
C PRO A 250 19.39 -16.20 -6.06
N ASP A 251 18.69 -17.05 -5.31
CA ASP A 251 18.73 -18.52 -5.52
C ASP A 251 17.85 -18.90 -6.72
N ASP A 252 16.74 -18.18 -6.88
CA ASP A 252 15.77 -18.26 -7.97
C ASP A 252 15.51 -16.83 -8.49
N PRO A 253 15.01 -16.62 -9.73
CA PRO A 253 14.64 -15.28 -10.21
C PRO A 253 13.76 -14.53 -9.20
N ALA A 254 14.29 -13.43 -8.65
CA ALA A 254 13.62 -12.67 -7.60
C ALA A 254 13.16 -11.31 -8.10
N LYS A 255 12.09 -10.80 -7.49
CA LYS A 255 11.56 -9.45 -7.72
C LYS A 255 11.43 -8.73 -6.39
N PHE A 256 11.80 -7.46 -6.37
CA PHE A 256 11.55 -6.60 -5.22
C PHE A 256 11.13 -5.21 -5.65
N LEU A 257 10.21 -4.61 -4.90
CA LEU A 257 9.95 -3.17 -4.97
C LEU A 257 11.05 -2.47 -4.19
N ARG A 258 11.64 -1.42 -4.76
CA ARG A 258 12.56 -0.51 -4.07
C ARG A 258 11.86 0.83 -3.89
N THR A 259 11.72 1.28 -2.65
CA THR A 259 11.04 2.54 -2.32
C THR A 259 11.82 3.45 -1.38
N TRP A 260 11.69 4.77 -1.56
CA TRP A 260 12.33 5.80 -0.74
C TRP A 260 11.60 7.13 -0.83
N VAL A 261 11.93 8.07 0.08
CA VAL A 261 11.46 9.46 0.00
C VAL A 261 12.37 10.27 -0.94
N PRO A 262 11.83 10.90 -2.01
CA PRO A 262 12.62 11.73 -2.92
C PRO A 262 13.19 12.97 -2.23
N ASN A 263 14.37 13.41 -2.67
CA ASN A 263 14.89 14.74 -2.29
C ASN A 263 14.24 15.75 -3.25
N ARG A 264 13.30 16.56 -2.77
CA ARG A 264 12.65 17.62 -3.54
C ARG A 264 12.73 18.95 -2.81
#